data_AF-I5C4E3-F1
#
_entry.id   AF-I5C4E3-F1
#
_cell.length_a   1.000
_cell.length_b   1.000
_cell.length_c   1.000
_cell.angle_alpha   90.00
_cell.angle_beta   90.00
_cell.angle_gamma   90.00
#
_symmetry.space_group_name_H-M   'P 1'
#
loop_
_entity.id
_entity.type
_entity.pdbx_description
1 polymer ?
#
loop_
_entity_poly.entity_id
_entity_poly.type
_entity_poly.pdbx_seq_one_letter_code
_entity_poly.pdbx_strand_id
1 'polypeptide(L)'
;MTWKKRRSLRKPACQAGDPLGLGSNYQGYRIVGTNYDYLDLYEAEVGEGKRWEKPFEIVLGAAVAAKTGLKLGDQIIGSHGVGGGGHAHDEHPYTVVGILPLQKNVLDQLILTSIESVWYTHDEEEEGEEHVHSSKFDAPVATTGFPDPQGEFREVTSLLVQYRNPMAAVQLPRMINSRTNMQAASPAFEVARLFELLGVGVSLVQGIAVIIVIIAGLGIFIALYNSLKERKYDLAIMRTLGATGGQLFLHILLEGLILTFLGALVGLGLGHAFLALVINQVDQGAVNTLSASVFLFEELYILAYALGVGVLAAIVPAFAAYRTDIAGQLTRS
;
A
#
# COMPACT_ATOMS: atom_id res chain seq x y z
N MET A 1 1.46 31.09 -3.97
CA MET A 1 0.31 31.71 -3.25
C MET A 1 0.70 33.01 -2.51
N THR A 2 0.10 34.15 -2.85
CA THR A 2 0.40 35.47 -2.23
C THR A 2 -0.30 35.74 -0.88
N TRP A 3 0.37 36.53 -0.03
CA TRP A 3 0.03 36.84 1.38
C TRP A 3 -1.42 37.32 1.64
N LYS A 4 -1.98 38.18 0.77
CA LYS A 4 -3.32 38.77 0.97
C LYS A 4 -4.47 37.75 0.91
N LYS A 5 -4.31 36.63 0.20
CA LYS A 5 -5.38 35.60 0.06
C LYS A 5 -5.46 34.66 1.27
N ARG A 6 -4.39 34.54 2.07
CA ARG A 6 -4.25 33.61 3.22
C ARG A 6 -5.11 33.99 4.43
N ARG A 7 -5.29 35.30 4.71
CA ARG A 7 -6.11 35.79 5.83
C ARG A 7 -7.60 35.40 5.71
N SER A 8 -8.07 35.03 4.51
CA SER A 8 -9.45 34.60 4.27
C SER A 8 -9.76 33.16 4.67
N LEU A 9 -8.74 32.34 4.96
CA LEU A 9 -8.87 30.94 5.41
C LEU A 9 -8.84 30.79 6.94
N ARG A 10 -8.55 31.85 7.70
CA ARG A 10 -8.86 31.96 9.14
C ARG A 10 -10.37 32.17 9.37
N LYS A 11 -11.18 31.30 8.75
CA LYS A 11 -12.63 31.22 8.95
C LYS A 11 -12.93 30.11 9.96
N PRO A 12 -14.11 30.10 10.62
CA PRO A 12 -14.50 29.09 11.61
C PRO A 12 -14.55 27.63 11.12
N ALA A 13 -14.11 27.34 9.89
CA ALA A 13 -14.13 26.02 9.26
C ALA A 13 -12.77 25.28 9.25
N CYS A 14 -11.66 25.98 9.52
CA CYS A 14 -10.29 25.41 9.48
C CYS A 14 -9.65 25.42 10.87
N GLN A 15 -8.96 24.33 11.24
CA GLN A 15 -8.35 24.14 12.56
C GLN A 15 -6.85 24.49 12.57
N ALA A 16 -6.10 24.04 11.57
CA ALA A 16 -4.68 24.33 11.37
C ALA A 16 -4.33 24.25 9.87
N GLY A 17 -3.19 24.84 9.49
CA GLY A 17 -2.73 24.90 8.11
C GLY A 17 -1.21 24.75 8.05
N ASP A 18 -0.73 23.55 7.72
CA ASP A 18 0.70 23.24 7.74
C ASP A 18 1.30 23.51 6.36
N PRO A 19 2.29 24.41 6.24
CA PRO A 19 2.94 24.70 4.97
C PRO A 19 3.77 23.50 4.52
N LEU A 20 3.67 23.17 3.23
CA LEU A 20 4.47 22.12 2.61
C LEU A 20 5.13 22.65 1.32
N GLY A 21 6.45 22.52 1.29
CA GLY A 21 7.31 22.73 0.13
C GLY A 21 7.76 21.39 -0.39
N LEU A 22 7.48 21.12 -1.67
CA LEU A 22 7.83 19.88 -2.35
C LEU A 22 8.58 20.25 -3.63
N GLY A 23 9.63 19.49 -3.97
CA GLY A 23 10.39 19.70 -5.20
C GLY A 23 11.55 18.72 -5.31
N SER A 24 12.36 18.63 -4.27
CA SER A 24 13.60 17.84 -4.25
C SER A 24 13.39 16.43 -3.68
N ASN A 25 14.34 15.54 -4.02
CA ASN A 25 14.40 14.18 -3.50
C ASN A 25 15.86 13.73 -3.33
N TYR A 26 16.09 12.72 -2.48
CA TYR A 26 17.37 12.05 -2.35
C TYR A 26 17.17 10.54 -2.47
N GLN A 27 17.78 9.92 -3.48
CA GLN A 27 17.66 8.49 -3.76
C GLN A 27 16.19 7.99 -3.81
N GLY A 28 15.27 8.81 -4.35
CA GLY A 28 13.84 8.48 -4.42
C GLY A 28 13.02 8.84 -3.17
N TYR A 29 13.65 9.20 -2.05
CA TYR A 29 12.97 9.72 -0.87
C TYR A 29 12.69 11.21 -0.99
N ARG A 30 11.47 11.64 -0.67
CA ARG A 30 11.06 13.04 -0.81
C ARG A 30 11.66 13.91 0.30
N ILE A 31 12.22 15.04 -0.11
CA ILE A 31 12.58 16.13 0.80
C ILE A 31 11.37 17.05 0.90
N VAL A 32 10.87 17.25 2.11
CA VAL A 32 9.64 18.00 2.39
C VAL A 32 9.99 19.17 3.31
N GLY A 33 9.87 20.38 2.77
CA GLY A 33 9.98 21.61 3.54
C GLY A 33 8.70 21.87 4.33
N THR A 34 8.80 21.99 5.65
CA THR A 34 7.67 22.24 6.55
C THR A 34 8.14 22.89 7.85
N ASN A 35 7.33 22.82 8.90
CA ASN A 35 7.63 23.32 10.24
C ASN A 35 7.35 22.20 11.29
N TYR A 36 7.41 22.52 12.57
CA TYR A 36 7.18 21.53 13.62
C TYR A 36 5.71 21.11 13.77
N ASP A 37 4.75 21.93 13.31
CA ASP A 37 3.32 21.57 13.35
C ASP A 37 3.06 20.26 12.58
N TYR A 38 3.83 20.00 11.52
CA TYR A 38 3.72 18.75 10.76
C TYR A 38 4.22 17.53 11.54
N LEU A 39 5.28 17.66 12.37
CA LEU A 39 5.70 16.58 13.26
C LEU A 39 4.68 16.38 14.39
N ASP A 40 4.17 17.48 14.94
CA ASP A 40 3.22 17.48 16.05
C ASP A 40 1.86 16.89 15.61
N LEU A 41 1.48 17.01 14.33
CA LEU A 41 0.33 16.31 13.73
C LEU A 41 0.41 14.78 13.90
N TYR A 42 1.61 14.22 13.87
CA TYR A 42 1.86 12.79 14.07
C TYR A 42 2.33 12.46 15.49
N GLU A 43 2.33 13.44 16.40
CA GLU A 43 2.88 13.30 17.76
C GLU A 43 4.34 12.78 17.75
N ALA A 44 5.12 13.18 16.74
CA ALA A 44 6.45 12.64 16.49
C ALA A 44 7.55 13.43 17.23
N GLU A 45 8.37 12.70 17.99
CA GLU A 45 9.59 13.22 18.64
C GLU A 45 10.85 12.68 17.95
N VAL A 46 11.92 13.48 17.98
CA VAL A 46 13.22 13.08 17.42
C VAL A 46 13.91 12.12 18.39
N GLY A 47 14.29 10.95 17.90
CA GLY A 47 14.88 9.89 18.73
C GLY A 47 16.39 10.07 18.89
N GLU A 48 17.07 10.46 17.81
CA GLU A 48 18.51 10.76 17.80
C GLU A 48 18.76 12.17 17.28
N GLY A 49 19.62 12.94 17.94
CA GLY A 49 19.96 14.30 17.53
C GLY A 49 18.92 15.34 17.96
N LYS A 50 18.58 16.26 17.07
CA LYS A 50 17.64 17.37 17.33
C LYS A 50 16.74 17.66 16.13
N ARG A 51 15.69 18.47 16.35
CA ARG A 51 14.90 19.06 15.25
C ARG A 51 15.74 20.11 14.51
N TRP A 52 15.35 20.47 13.29
CA TRP A 52 16.04 21.49 12.49
C TRP A 52 15.80 22.89 13.04
N GLU A 53 16.86 23.64 13.31
CA GLU A 53 16.82 25.01 13.81
C GLU A 53 17.15 26.03 12.71
N LYS A 54 17.90 25.59 11.70
CA LYS A 54 18.38 26.41 10.58
C LYS A 54 17.95 25.85 9.22
N PRO A 55 17.95 26.69 8.16
CA PRO A 55 17.87 26.21 6.79
C PRO A 55 18.93 25.13 6.49
N PHE A 56 18.60 24.21 5.59
CA PHE A 56 19.39 23.07 5.15
C PHE A 56 19.72 22.03 6.24
N GLU A 57 19.21 22.17 7.45
CA GLU A 57 19.19 21.08 8.42
C GLU A 57 18.01 20.12 8.12
N ILE A 58 18.28 18.81 8.19
CA ILE A 58 17.27 17.79 7.89
C ILE A 58 17.09 16.78 9.03
N VAL A 59 15.86 16.31 9.16
CA VAL A 59 15.48 15.19 10.02
C VAL A 59 15.03 14.03 9.15
N LEU A 60 15.66 12.87 9.32
CA LEU A 60 15.37 11.68 8.54
C LEU A 60 14.26 10.83 9.19
N GLY A 61 13.35 10.32 8.37
CA GLY A 61 12.49 9.20 8.72
C GLY A 61 13.30 7.92 8.98
N ALA A 62 12.78 7.04 9.85
CA ALA A 62 13.48 5.83 10.28
C ALA A 62 13.83 4.89 9.11
N ALA A 63 12.92 4.72 8.13
CA ALA A 63 13.18 3.87 6.98
C ALA A 63 14.18 4.50 6.01
N VAL A 64 14.18 5.83 5.86
CA VAL A 64 15.18 6.55 5.06
C VAL A 64 16.57 6.34 5.66
N ALA A 65 16.75 6.58 6.95
CA ALA A 65 18.04 6.42 7.63
C ALA A 65 18.54 4.97 7.53
N ALA A 66 17.68 3.98 7.79
CA ALA A 66 18.04 2.57 7.72
C ALA A 66 18.45 2.12 6.30
N LYS A 67 17.80 2.66 5.25
CA LYS A 67 18.05 2.23 3.87
C LYS A 67 19.25 2.92 3.24
N THR A 68 19.40 4.22 3.48
CA THR A 68 20.50 5.04 2.94
C THR A 68 21.79 4.88 3.74
N GLY A 69 21.69 4.49 5.01
CA GLY A 69 22.81 4.39 5.94
C GLY A 69 23.32 5.74 6.47
N LEU A 70 22.60 6.83 6.20
CA LEU A 70 22.93 8.18 6.66
C LEU A 70 22.86 8.29 8.18
N LYS A 71 23.80 9.05 8.74
CA LYS A 71 23.96 9.30 10.18
C LYS A 71 23.95 10.80 10.47
N LEU A 72 23.84 11.13 11.76
CA LEU A 72 23.97 12.51 12.22
C LEU A 72 25.30 13.11 11.75
N GLY A 73 25.23 14.30 11.16
CA GLY A 73 26.36 15.04 10.60
C GLY A 73 26.65 14.76 9.14
N ASP A 74 26.07 13.71 8.54
CA ASP A 74 26.23 13.45 7.11
C ASP A 74 25.57 14.55 6.28
N GLN A 75 26.13 14.78 5.08
CA GLN A 75 25.62 15.75 4.13
C GLN A 75 25.06 15.08 2.88
N ILE A 76 23.95 15.60 2.38
CA ILE A 76 23.32 15.15 1.14
C ILE A 76 23.01 16.34 0.23
N ILE A 77 23.01 16.07 -1.08
CA ILE A 77 22.62 17.03 -2.10
C ILE A 77 21.29 16.54 -2.68
N GLY A 78 20.30 17.44 -2.75
CA GLY A 78 19.01 17.14 -3.37
C GLY A 78 19.15 16.96 -4.88
N SER A 79 18.18 16.29 -5.48
CA SER A 79 18.01 16.30 -6.93
C SER A 79 16.57 16.61 -7.30
N HIS A 80 16.38 17.24 -8.46
CA HIS A 80 15.07 17.51 -9.03
C HIS A 80 14.58 16.30 -9.84
N GLY A 81 13.32 15.93 -9.65
CA GLY A 81 12.70 14.78 -10.32
C GLY A 81 12.17 13.73 -9.34
N VAL A 82 11.63 12.65 -9.88
CA VAL A 82 11.00 11.55 -9.11
C VAL A 82 11.81 10.25 -9.20
N GLY A 83 12.85 10.21 -10.04
CA GLY A 83 13.73 9.05 -10.22
C GLY A 83 15.19 9.43 -9.98
N GLY A 84 16.00 8.46 -9.54
CA GLY A 84 17.42 8.64 -9.19
C GLY A 84 18.37 9.03 -10.34
N GLY A 85 17.84 9.54 -11.44
CA GLY A 85 18.58 10.05 -12.60
C GLY A 85 18.44 11.56 -12.83
N GLY A 86 17.93 12.32 -11.85
CA GLY A 86 17.93 13.79 -11.91
C GLY A 86 19.36 14.33 -11.89
N HIS A 87 19.59 15.43 -12.62
CA HIS A 87 20.87 16.14 -12.54
C HIS A 87 21.08 16.66 -11.12
N ALA A 88 22.23 16.34 -10.51
CA ALA A 88 22.65 17.00 -9.28
C ALA A 88 22.99 18.44 -9.64
N HIS A 89 22.19 19.38 -9.11
CA HIS A 89 22.48 20.81 -9.25
C HIS A 89 23.46 21.23 -8.14
N ASP A 90 24.09 22.40 -8.33
CA ASP A 90 24.94 23.10 -7.37
C ASP A 90 24.12 23.62 -6.17
N GLU A 91 23.35 22.73 -5.52
CA GLU A 91 22.53 23.06 -4.35
C GLU A 91 23.38 23.04 -3.08
N HIS A 92 23.06 23.93 -2.15
CA HIS A 92 23.63 23.94 -0.82
C HIS A 92 23.40 22.59 -0.12
N PRO A 93 24.43 21.93 0.44
CA PRO A 93 24.28 20.61 1.03
C PRO A 93 23.41 20.64 2.28
N TYR A 94 22.45 19.72 2.34
CA TYR A 94 21.65 19.46 3.51
C TYR A 94 22.44 18.67 4.55
N THR A 95 22.35 19.02 5.83
CA THR A 95 23.05 18.35 6.93
C THR A 95 22.06 17.59 7.81
N VAL A 96 22.32 16.30 8.05
CA VAL A 96 21.49 15.45 8.92
C VAL A 96 21.69 15.87 10.38
N VAL A 97 20.65 16.40 11.03
CA VAL A 97 20.70 16.82 12.44
C VAL A 97 19.82 15.98 13.37
N GLY A 98 18.91 15.20 12.80
CA GLY A 98 18.05 14.32 13.58
C GLY A 98 17.55 13.10 12.82
N ILE A 99 17.19 12.05 13.56
CA ILE A 99 16.58 10.84 13.05
C ILE A 99 15.35 10.52 13.91
N LEU A 100 14.20 10.31 13.25
CA LEU A 100 12.97 9.89 13.91
C LEU A 100 13.03 8.40 14.28
N PRO A 101 12.46 7.99 15.42
CA PRO A 101 12.20 6.58 15.68
C PRO A 101 11.10 6.08 14.73
N LEU A 102 11.02 4.76 14.53
CA LEU A 102 10.05 4.15 13.62
C LEU A 102 8.59 4.47 14.02
N GLN A 103 7.88 5.21 13.17
CA GLN A 103 6.53 5.71 13.41
C GLN A 103 5.41 4.83 12.83
N LYS A 104 5.73 3.95 11.86
CA LYS A 104 4.78 3.19 11.04
C LYS A 104 3.77 4.07 10.30
N ASN A 105 4.21 5.25 9.88
CA ASN A 105 3.41 6.19 9.10
C ASN A 105 4.26 6.83 8.00
N VAL A 106 3.73 7.85 7.33
CA VAL A 106 4.41 8.50 6.19
C VAL A 106 5.77 9.07 6.57
N LEU A 107 5.97 9.52 7.81
CA LEU A 107 7.22 10.17 8.25
C LEU A 107 8.44 9.25 8.11
N ASP A 108 8.26 7.93 8.22
CA ASP A 108 9.37 6.98 8.08
C ASP A 108 10.05 7.04 6.72
N GLN A 109 9.35 7.52 5.69
CA GLN A 109 9.79 7.57 4.30
C GLN A 109 10.10 9.00 3.81
N LEU A 110 10.12 9.99 4.72
CA LEU A 110 10.37 11.38 4.37
C LEU A 110 11.72 11.87 4.89
N ILE A 111 12.27 12.85 4.20
CA ILE A 111 13.33 13.72 4.69
C ILE A 111 12.66 15.06 4.97
N LEU A 112 12.64 15.49 6.23
CA LEU A 112 11.97 16.71 6.65
C LEU A 112 12.98 17.84 6.81
N THR A 113 12.62 19.03 6.37
CA THR A 113 13.43 20.23 6.52
C THR A 113 12.54 21.46 6.72
N SER A 114 13.14 22.61 6.95
CA SER A 114 12.41 23.87 7.02
C SER A 114 11.88 24.30 5.65
N ILE A 115 10.71 24.93 5.62
CA ILE A 115 10.13 25.48 4.40
C ILE A 115 11.06 26.53 3.76
N GLU A 116 11.83 27.25 4.57
CA GLU A 116 12.85 28.21 4.15
C GLU A 116 13.95 27.54 3.31
N SER A 117 14.33 26.30 3.62
CA SER A 117 15.31 25.57 2.81
C SER A 117 14.83 25.40 1.37
N VAL A 118 13.56 25.01 1.20
CA VAL A 118 12.95 24.85 -0.13
C VAL A 118 12.89 26.19 -0.87
N TRP A 119 12.57 27.28 -0.16
CA TRP A 119 12.56 28.62 -0.74
C TRP A 119 13.94 29.06 -1.23
N TYR A 120 14.97 28.85 -0.42
CA TYR A 120 16.32 29.27 -0.79
C TYR A 120 16.90 28.42 -1.93
N THR A 121 16.58 27.13 -1.99
CA THR A 121 16.94 26.29 -3.14
C THR A 121 16.31 26.77 -4.45
N HIS A 122 15.07 27.27 -4.42
CA HIS A 122 14.39 27.75 -5.64
C HIS A 122 14.66 29.22 -6.00
N ASP A 123 15.06 30.07 -5.05
CA ASP A 123 15.51 31.44 -5.35
C ASP A 123 16.80 31.44 -6.17
N GLU A 124 17.72 30.51 -5.89
CA GLU A 124 18.98 30.35 -6.63
C GLU A 124 18.74 29.99 -8.11
N GLU A 125 17.57 29.41 -8.44
CA GLU A 125 17.19 29.07 -9.82
C GLU A 125 16.63 30.27 -10.61
N GLU A 126 15.92 31.21 -9.97
CA GLU A 126 15.23 32.31 -10.66
C GLU A 126 16.15 33.51 -10.96
N GLU A 127 17.15 33.78 -10.12
CA GLU A 127 17.93 35.02 -10.20
C GLU A 127 19.29 34.91 -10.91
N GLY A 128 19.71 33.73 -11.39
CA GLY A 128 20.89 33.57 -12.26
C GLY A 128 22.11 34.38 -11.81
N GLU A 129 22.81 33.89 -10.79
CA GLU A 129 24.01 34.50 -10.21
C GLU A 129 23.83 35.91 -9.59
N GLU A 130 23.26 36.00 -8.38
CA GLU A 130 23.72 37.00 -7.39
C GLU A 130 23.75 36.38 -5.99
N HIS A 131 24.84 36.65 -5.28
CA HIS A 131 25.22 36.04 -4.00
C HIS A 131 24.09 35.99 -2.97
N VAL A 132 23.54 34.79 -2.70
CA VAL A 132 22.76 34.57 -1.49
C VAL A 132 23.67 34.83 -0.29
N HIS A 133 23.41 35.91 0.44
CA HIS A 133 24.16 36.23 1.64
C HIS A 133 24.10 35.05 2.62
N SER A 134 25.25 34.46 2.94
CA SER A 134 25.38 33.32 3.87
C SER A 134 24.66 33.52 5.21
N SER A 135 24.41 34.78 5.59
CA SER A 135 23.61 35.15 6.76
C SER A 135 22.17 34.64 6.73
N LYS A 136 21.57 34.37 5.56
CA LYS A 136 20.20 33.82 5.46
C LYS A 136 20.15 32.35 5.92
N PHE A 137 21.23 31.58 5.74
CA PHE A 137 21.32 30.17 6.15
C PHE A 137 21.57 29.99 7.65
N ASP A 138 21.97 31.05 8.34
CA ASP A 138 22.14 31.05 9.80
C ASP A 138 20.93 31.64 10.54
N ALA A 139 19.92 32.11 9.82
CA ALA A 139 18.71 32.66 10.41
C ALA A 139 17.85 31.55 11.05
N PRO A 140 17.12 31.86 12.15
CA PRO A 140 16.19 30.93 12.75
C PRO A 140 15.02 30.65 11.79
N VAL A 141 14.59 29.40 11.72
CA VAL A 141 13.45 28.96 10.90
C VAL A 141 12.12 29.07 11.65
N ALA A 142 11.03 29.15 10.91
CA ALA A 142 9.70 29.11 11.48
C ALA A 142 9.39 27.71 12.05
N THR A 143 9.20 27.67 13.36
CA THR A 143 8.86 26.42 14.06
C THR A 143 7.36 26.13 14.03
N THR A 144 6.51 27.15 13.96
CA THR A 144 5.05 27.00 13.95
C THR A 144 4.40 27.99 12.98
N GLY A 145 3.24 27.63 12.46
CA GLY A 145 2.48 28.42 11.49
C GLY A 145 3.26 28.70 10.20
N PHE A 146 2.90 29.80 9.54
CA PHE A 146 3.60 30.22 8.34
C PHE A 146 4.78 31.13 8.69
N PRO A 147 5.94 30.96 8.04
CA PRO A 147 7.05 31.89 8.19
C PRO A 147 6.63 33.31 7.81
N ASP A 148 7.13 34.30 8.56
CA ASP A 148 7.11 35.69 8.15
C ASP A 148 8.10 35.85 6.99
N PRO A 149 7.66 36.23 5.78
CA PRO A 149 8.54 36.35 4.63
C PRO A 149 9.43 37.60 4.69
N GLN A 150 9.41 38.37 5.80
CA GLN A 150 10.27 39.54 6.01
C GLN A 150 10.20 40.57 4.88
N GLY A 151 9.01 40.74 4.29
CA GLY A 151 8.78 41.69 3.20
C GLY A 151 8.96 41.14 1.78
N GLU A 152 9.46 39.90 1.62
CA GLU A 152 9.55 39.22 0.32
C GLU A 152 8.23 38.48 -0.03
N PHE A 153 7.99 38.22 -1.31
CA PHE A 153 6.83 37.42 -1.75
C PHE A 153 7.19 35.94 -1.75
N ARG A 154 6.93 35.24 -0.65
CA ARG A 154 7.17 33.80 -0.55
C ARG A 154 5.93 32.97 -0.88
N GLU A 155 6.09 32.00 -1.77
CA GLU A 155 5.05 31.07 -2.19
C GLU A 155 5.23 29.70 -1.52
N VAL A 156 4.14 29.00 -1.21
CA VAL A 156 4.21 27.59 -0.81
C VAL A 156 3.56 26.75 -1.89
N THR A 157 4.12 25.58 -2.17
CA THR A 157 3.63 24.66 -3.20
C THR A 157 2.28 24.07 -2.79
N SER A 158 2.13 23.70 -1.52
CA SER A 158 0.88 23.18 -0.99
C SER A 158 0.65 23.59 0.47
N LEU A 159 -0.60 23.40 0.90
CA LEU A 159 -1.05 23.69 2.26
C LEU A 159 -1.92 22.53 2.72
N LEU A 160 -1.51 21.87 3.79
CA LEU A 160 -2.34 20.85 4.44
C LEU A 160 -3.36 21.55 5.33
N VAL A 161 -4.66 21.32 5.08
CA VAL A 161 -5.75 21.97 5.83
C VAL A 161 -6.54 20.94 6.61
N GLN A 162 -6.58 21.11 7.92
CA GLN A 162 -7.45 20.31 8.78
C GLN A 162 -8.84 20.95 8.90
N TYR A 163 -9.86 20.15 8.61
CA TYR A 163 -11.26 20.58 8.70
C TYR A 163 -11.74 20.56 10.16
N ARG A 164 -12.38 21.64 10.59
CA ARG A 164 -12.97 21.72 11.94
C ARG A 164 -14.28 20.94 12.07
N ASN A 165 -14.96 20.65 10.96
CA ASN A 165 -16.21 19.89 10.94
C ASN A 165 -16.41 19.16 9.59
N PRO A 166 -17.28 18.12 9.52
CA PRO A 166 -17.52 17.36 8.29
C PRO A 166 -18.07 18.19 7.13
N MET A 167 -18.84 19.25 7.42
CA MET A 167 -19.41 20.12 6.39
C MET A 167 -18.32 20.92 5.65
N ALA A 168 -17.25 21.31 6.36
CA ALA A 168 -16.11 21.99 5.78
C ALA A 168 -15.39 21.12 4.72
N ALA A 169 -15.35 19.79 4.92
CA ALA A 169 -14.77 18.86 3.96
C ALA A 169 -15.49 18.84 2.61
N VAL A 170 -16.79 19.22 2.56
CA VAL A 170 -17.58 19.30 1.33
C VAL A 170 -17.56 20.69 0.71
N GLN A 171 -17.66 21.74 1.53
CA GLN A 171 -17.80 23.11 1.06
C GLN A 171 -16.46 23.76 0.71
N LEU A 172 -15.41 23.52 1.52
CA LEU A 172 -14.14 24.23 1.39
C LEU A 172 -13.42 23.89 0.07
N PRO A 173 -13.31 22.61 -0.36
CA PRO A 173 -12.69 22.30 -1.65
C PRO A 173 -13.43 22.95 -2.83
N ARG A 174 -14.77 22.92 -2.82
CA ARG A 174 -15.60 23.56 -3.86
C ARG A 174 -15.38 25.07 -3.91
N MET A 175 -15.33 25.71 -2.74
CA MET A 175 -15.06 27.14 -2.65
C MET A 175 -13.66 27.50 -3.16
N ILE A 176 -12.64 26.71 -2.80
CA ILE A 176 -11.27 26.92 -3.26
C ILE A 176 -11.20 26.80 -4.78
N ASN A 177 -11.70 25.70 -5.34
CA ASN A 177 -11.63 25.41 -6.78
C ASN A 177 -12.42 26.39 -7.64
N SER A 178 -13.51 26.98 -7.12
CA SER A 178 -14.37 27.90 -7.89
C SER A 178 -14.04 29.38 -7.71
N ARG A 179 -13.41 29.77 -6.60
CA ARG A 179 -13.19 31.19 -6.25
C ARG A 179 -11.71 31.59 -6.25
N THR A 180 -10.81 30.65 -6.48
CA THR A 180 -9.37 30.88 -6.45
C THR A 180 -8.69 30.16 -7.60
N ASN A 181 -7.44 30.53 -7.89
CA ASN A 181 -6.61 29.81 -8.86
C ASN A 181 -5.89 28.61 -8.23
N MET A 182 -6.37 28.14 -7.06
CA MET A 182 -5.81 27.00 -6.35
C MET A 182 -6.65 25.75 -6.62
N GLN A 183 -6.02 24.60 -6.48
CA GLN A 183 -6.68 23.32 -6.52
C GLN A 183 -6.69 22.72 -5.11
N ALA A 184 -7.88 22.52 -4.57
CA ALA A 184 -8.09 21.69 -3.41
C ALA A 184 -8.17 20.22 -3.84
N ALA A 185 -7.27 19.42 -3.30
CA ALA A 185 -7.35 17.97 -3.33
C ALA A 185 -7.68 17.47 -1.92
N SER A 186 -8.48 16.41 -1.83
CA SER A 186 -8.73 15.72 -0.57
C SER A 186 -8.08 14.35 -0.65
N PRO A 187 -6.97 14.10 0.08
CA PRO A 187 -6.29 12.81 0.04
C PRO A 187 -7.24 11.63 0.29
N ALA A 188 -8.18 11.78 1.23
CA ALA A 188 -9.16 10.74 1.53
C ALA A 188 -10.07 10.42 0.33
N PHE A 189 -10.57 11.43 -0.39
CA PHE A 189 -11.42 11.21 -1.57
C PHE A 189 -10.62 10.68 -2.75
N GLU A 190 -9.41 11.17 -2.99
CA GLU A 190 -8.58 10.70 -4.10
C GLU A 190 -8.10 9.26 -3.87
N VAL A 191 -7.71 8.90 -2.64
CA VAL A 191 -7.37 7.51 -2.28
C VAL A 191 -8.59 6.60 -2.44
N ALA A 192 -9.78 7.01 -1.98
CA ALA A 192 -11.00 6.24 -2.18
C ALA A 192 -11.31 6.05 -3.67
N ARG A 193 -11.20 7.11 -4.47
CA ARG A 193 -11.39 7.05 -5.92
C ARG A 193 -10.38 6.12 -6.61
N LEU A 194 -9.11 6.15 -6.20
CA LEU A 194 -8.11 5.21 -6.71
C LEU A 194 -8.48 3.76 -6.38
N PHE A 195 -8.93 3.49 -5.15
CA PHE A 195 -9.40 2.16 -4.77
C PHE A 195 -10.65 1.72 -5.54
N GLU A 196 -11.58 2.62 -5.84
CA GLU A 196 -12.74 2.30 -6.69
C GLU A 196 -12.31 1.90 -8.11
N LEU A 197 -11.37 2.64 -8.71
CA LEU A 197 -10.83 2.33 -10.04
C LEU A 197 -10.09 0.98 -10.05
N LEU A 198 -9.27 0.71 -9.02
CA LEU A 198 -8.59 -0.57 -8.86
C LEU A 198 -9.59 -1.70 -8.57
N GLY A 199 -10.67 -1.42 -7.84
CA GLY A 199 -11.71 -2.37 -7.47
C GLY A 199 -12.39 -3.01 -8.68
N VAL A 200 -12.55 -2.28 -9.79
CA VAL A 200 -13.05 -2.84 -11.05
C VAL A 200 -12.09 -3.90 -11.60
N GLY A 201 -10.78 -3.62 -11.60
CA GLY A 201 -9.77 -4.58 -12.04
C GLY A 201 -9.71 -5.83 -11.15
N VAL A 202 -9.77 -5.65 -9.83
CA VAL A 202 -9.82 -6.76 -8.86
C VAL A 202 -11.07 -7.62 -9.09
N SER A 203 -12.22 -6.99 -9.28
CA SER A 203 -13.50 -7.70 -9.53
C SER A 203 -13.45 -8.53 -10.81
N LEU A 204 -12.80 -8.02 -11.86
CA LEU A 204 -12.62 -8.75 -13.12
C LEU A 204 -11.75 -10.01 -12.93
N VAL A 205 -10.61 -9.88 -12.25
CA VAL A 205 -9.72 -11.01 -11.95
C VAL A 205 -10.41 -12.03 -11.06
N GLN A 206 -11.18 -11.59 -10.05
CA GLN A 206 -12.00 -12.47 -9.23
C GLN A 206 -13.07 -13.20 -10.04
N GLY A 207 -13.73 -12.53 -10.98
CA GLY A 207 -14.69 -13.17 -11.89
C GLY A 207 -14.06 -14.28 -12.73
N ILE A 208 -12.87 -14.05 -13.28
CA ILE A 208 -12.10 -15.07 -14.01
C ILE A 208 -11.72 -16.23 -13.07
N ALA A 209 -11.27 -15.93 -11.84
CA ALA A 209 -10.93 -16.95 -10.86
C ALA A 209 -12.13 -17.86 -10.52
N VAL A 210 -13.33 -17.29 -10.34
CA VAL A 210 -14.56 -18.07 -10.12
C VAL A 210 -14.86 -19.00 -11.28
N ILE A 211 -14.72 -18.52 -12.53
CA ILE A 211 -14.92 -19.36 -13.73
C ILE A 211 -13.90 -20.52 -13.75
N ILE A 212 -12.63 -20.26 -13.45
CA ILE A 212 -11.59 -21.29 -13.38
C ILE A 212 -11.91 -22.32 -12.30
N VAL A 213 -12.37 -21.89 -11.13
CA VAL A 213 -12.79 -22.79 -10.04
C VAL A 213 -13.95 -23.69 -10.46
N ILE A 214 -14.94 -23.14 -11.18
CA ILE A 214 -16.05 -23.94 -11.72
C ILE A 214 -15.53 -25.00 -12.70
N ILE A 215 -14.66 -24.61 -13.64
CA ILE A 215 -14.06 -25.53 -14.61
C ILE A 215 -13.26 -26.63 -13.91
N ALA A 216 -12.46 -26.26 -12.89
CA ALA A 216 -11.70 -27.21 -12.09
C ALA A 216 -12.61 -28.17 -11.32
N GLY A 217 -13.69 -27.66 -10.71
CA GLY A 217 -14.69 -28.47 -10.03
C GLY A 217 -15.38 -29.48 -10.96
N LEU A 218 -15.74 -29.06 -12.18
CA LEU A 218 -16.26 -29.96 -13.22
C LEU A 218 -15.22 -31.02 -13.61
N GLY A 219 -13.96 -30.64 -13.75
CA GLY A 219 -12.86 -31.57 -14.03
C GLY A 219 -12.72 -32.65 -12.96
N ILE A 220 -12.76 -32.27 -11.69
CA ILE A 220 -12.73 -33.19 -10.55
C ILE A 220 -13.96 -34.11 -10.57
N PHE A 221 -15.16 -33.55 -10.80
CA PHE A 221 -16.39 -34.33 -10.93
C PHE A 221 -16.26 -35.41 -12.02
N ILE A 222 -15.80 -35.03 -13.22
CA ILE A 222 -15.62 -35.96 -14.34
C ILE A 222 -14.59 -37.04 -13.99
N ALA A 223 -13.46 -36.65 -13.39
CA ALA A 223 -12.42 -37.59 -12.98
C ALA A 223 -12.92 -38.61 -11.95
N LEU A 224 -13.59 -38.16 -10.89
CA LEU A 224 -14.18 -39.04 -9.87
C LEU A 224 -15.26 -39.95 -10.45
N TYR A 225 -16.10 -39.40 -11.33
CA TYR A 225 -17.17 -40.17 -11.98
C TYR A 225 -16.63 -41.28 -12.90
N ASN A 226 -15.57 -40.99 -13.66
CA ASN A 226 -14.92 -41.99 -14.50
C ASN A 226 -14.16 -43.02 -13.66
N SER A 227 -13.41 -42.60 -12.64
CA SER A 227 -12.75 -43.50 -11.68
C SER A 227 -13.76 -44.46 -11.03
N LEU A 228 -14.94 -43.97 -10.66
CA LEU A 228 -16.01 -44.80 -10.11
C LEU A 228 -16.55 -45.82 -11.12
N LYS A 229 -16.68 -45.45 -12.40
CA LYS A 229 -17.11 -46.39 -13.45
C LYS A 229 -16.10 -47.51 -13.68
N GLU A 230 -14.82 -47.18 -13.69
CA GLU A 230 -13.73 -48.15 -13.86
C GLU A 230 -13.64 -49.10 -12.66
N ARG A 231 -13.80 -48.58 -11.43
CA ARG A 231 -13.68 -49.36 -10.18
C ARG A 231 -15.00 -49.96 -9.68
N LYS A 232 -16.04 -49.96 -10.51
CA LYS A 232 -17.38 -50.38 -10.08
C LYS A 232 -17.45 -51.85 -9.61
N TYR A 233 -16.66 -52.70 -10.24
CA TYR A 233 -16.51 -54.12 -9.86
C TYR A 233 -15.84 -54.25 -8.48
N ASP A 234 -14.75 -53.52 -8.23
CA ASP A 234 -14.05 -53.53 -6.95
C ASP A 234 -14.95 -53.03 -5.81
N LEU A 235 -15.74 -51.99 -6.07
CA LEU A 235 -16.74 -51.48 -5.11
C LEU A 235 -17.83 -52.51 -4.81
N ALA A 236 -18.24 -53.31 -5.80
CA ALA A 236 -19.18 -54.40 -5.59
C ALA A 236 -18.57 -55.52 -4.72
N ILE A 237 -17.30 -55.86 -4.92
CA ILE A 237 -16.56 -56.81 -4.05
C ILE A 237 -16.45 -56.26 -2.63
N MET A 238 -16.15 -54.97 -2.45
CA MET A 238 -16.12 -54.39 -1.10
C MET A 238 -17.46 -54.56 -0.37
N ARG A 239 -18.59 -54.41 -1.09
CA ARG A 239 -19.91 -54.64 -0.50
C ARG A 239 -20.18 -56.11 -0.17
N THR A 240 -19.67 -57.07 -0.95
CA THR A 240 -19.81 -58.50 -0.59
C THR A 240 -18.96 -58.88 0.61
N LEU A 241 -17.82 -58.21 0.81
CA LEU A 241 -16.97 -58.34 1.99
C LEU A 241 -17.49 -57.61 3.24
N GLY A 242 -18.65 -56.95 3.15
CA GLY A 242 -19.34 -56.32 4.28
C GLY A 242 -19.26 -54.79 4.34
N ALA A 243 -18.68 -54.11 3.34
CA ALA A 243 -18.70 -52.65 3.29
C ALA A 243 -20.12 -52.10 3.09
N THR A 244 -20.48 -51.13 3.92
CA THR A 244 -21.78 -50.45 3.84
C THR A 244 -21.78 -49.40 2.74
N GLY A 245 -22.95 -49.07 2.19
CA GLY A 245 -23.07 -48.02 1.16
C GLY A 245 -22.56 -46.65 1.64
N GLY A 246 -22.72 -46.36 2.94
CA GLY A 246 -22.18 -45.15 3.57
C GLY A 246 -20.65 -45.11 3.59
N GLN A 247 -19.99 -46.25 3.74
CA GLN A 247 -18.53 -46.33 3.65
C GLN A 247 -18.05 -46.07 2.22
N LEU A 248 -18.74 -46.60 1.20
CA LEU A 248 -18.42 -46.30 -0.20
C LEU A 248 -18.63 -44.82 -0.53
N PHE A 249 -19.73 -44.23 -0.06
CA PHE A 249 -20.01 -42.79 -0.20
C PHE A 249 -18.88 -41.95 0.42
N LEU A 250 -18.53 -42.24 1.67
CA LEU A 250 -17.49 -41.50 2.40
C LEU A 250 -16.14 -41.66 1.72
N HIS A 251 -15.83 -42.83 1.17
CA HIS A 251 -14.58 -43.08 0.45
C HIS A 251 -14.41 -42.14 -0.74
N ILE A 252 -15.42 -42.07 -1.62
CA ILE A 252 -15.40 -41.18 -2.80
C ILE A 252 -15.43 -39.70 -2.40
N LEU A 253 -16.18 -39.36 -1.34
CA LEU A 253 -16.19 -37.99 -0.82
C LEU A 253 -14.80 -37.57 -0.31
N LEU A 254 -14.11 -38.46 0.41
CA LEU A 254 -12.76 -38.22 0.91
C LEU A 254 -11.75 -38.08 -0.22
N GLU A 255 -11.86 -38.85 -1.31
CA GLU A 255 -11.00 -38.65 -2.49
C GLU A 255 -11.13 -37.23 -3.04
N GLY A 256 -12.37 -36.73 -3.22
CA GLY A 256 -12.61 -35.36 -3.67
C GLY A 256 -12.06 -34.30 -2.71
N LEU A 257 -12.27 -34.49 -1.41
CA LEU A 257 -11.77 -33.58 -0.37
C LEU A 257 -10.24 -33.55 -0.32
N ILE A 258 -9.57 -34.70 -0.42
CA ILE A 258 -8.10 -34.79 -0.41
C ILE A 258 -7.53 -34.09 -1.65
N LEU A 259 -8.13 -34.32 -2.83
CA LEU A 259 -7.69 -33.68 -4.07
C LEU A 259 -7.79 -32.15 -4.00
N THR A 260 -8.93 -31.60 -3.53
CA THR A 260 -9.08 -30.15 -3.43
C THR A 260 -8.26 -29.54 -2.29
N PHE A 261 -8.10 -30.25 -1.17
CA PHE A 261 -7.25 -29.80 -0.07
C PHE A 261 -5.78 -29.69 -0.49
N LEU A 262 -5.23 -30.73 -1.11
CA LEU A 262 -3.85 -30.70 -1.61
C LEU A 262 -3.67 -29.65 -2.70
N GLY A 263 -4.65 -29.54 -3.62
CA GLY A 263 -4.64 -28.50 -4.65
C GLY A 263 -4.63 -27.08 -4.06
N ALA A 264 -5.40 -26.83 -3.01
CA ALA A 264 -5.43 -25.54 -2.33
C ALA A 264 -4.12 -25.24 -1.59
N LEU A 265 -3.51 -26.22 -0.91
CA LEU A 265 -2.20 -26.03 -0.26
C LEU A 265 -1.11 -25.70 -1.28
N VAL A 266 -1.06 -26.42 -2.39
CA VAL A 266 -0.11 -26.15 -3.48
C VAL A 266 -0.40 -24.78 -4.10
N GLY A 267 -1.67 -24.45 -4.33
CA GLY A 267 -2.09 -23.16 -4.88
C GLY A 267 -1.71 -21.98 -3.98
N LEU A 268 -1.86 -22.11 -2.66
CA LEU A 268 -1.42 -21.10 -1.70
C LEU A 268 0.09 -20.92 -1.77
N GLY A 269 0.86 -22.01 -1.75
CA GLY A 269 2.32 -21.96 -1.88
C GLY A 269 2.77 -21.26 -3.17
N LEU A 270 2.13 -21.57 -4.30
CA LEU A 270 2.40 -20.90 -5.58
C LEU A 270 1.99 -19.42 -5.56
N GLY A 271 0.88 -19.07 -4.89
CA GLY A 271 0.43 -17.69 -4.71
C GLY A 271 1.45 -16.84 -3.94
N HIS A 272 1.94 -17.35 -2.80
CA HIS A 272 2.99 -16.68 -2.03
C HIS A 272 4.31 -16.58 -2.81
N ALA A 273 4.69 -17.63 -3.54
CA ALA A 273 5.88 -17.61 -4.38
C ALA A 273 5.78 -16.54 -5.49
N PHE A 274 4.62 -16.45 -6.15
CA PHE A 274 4.35 -15.41 -7.14
C PHE A 274 4.39 -14.02 -6.52
N LEU A 275 3.76 -13.82 -5.37
CA LEU A 275 3.80 -12.53 -4.66
C LEU A 275 5.23 -12.13 -4.29
N ALA A 276 6.05 -13.06 -3.82
CA ALA A 276 7.47 -12.81 -3.52
C ALA A 276 8.24 -12.35 -4.77
N LEU A 277 8.00 -12.95 -5.93
CA LEU A 277 8.61 -12.53 -7.20
C LEU A 277 8.17 -11.14 -7.64
N VAL A 278 6.91 -10.76 -7.39
CA VAL A 278 6.40 -9.43 -7.69
C VAL A 278 7.03 -8.38 -6.78
N ILE A 279 7.06 -8.63 -5.46
CA ILE A 279 7.66 -7.71 -4.48
C ILE A 279 9.14 -7.45 -4.80
N ASN A 280 9.89 -8.49 -5.16
CA ASN A 280 11.31 -8.36 -5.51
C ASN A 280 11.59 -7.55 -6.79
N GLN A 281 10.59 -7.39 -7.67
CA GLN A 281 10.75 -6.66 -8.94
C GLN A 281 10.26 -5.20 -8.86
N VAL A 282 9.53 -4.82 -7.80
CA VAL A 282 9.04 -3.45 -7.62
C VAL A 282 10.05 -2.66 -6.79
N ASP A 283 10.79 -1.76 -7.45
CA ASP A 283 11.82 -0.97 -6.79
C ASP A 283 11.24 0.23 -6.02
N GLN A 284 11.75 0.38 -4.79
CA GLN A 284 11.73 1.48 -3.82
C GLN A 284 10.51 2.43 -3.76
N GLY A 285 9.74 2.32 -2.67
CA GLY A 285 8.89 3.41 -2.20
C GLY A 285 7.63 2.92 -1.48
N ALA A 286 6.68 2.38 -2.22
CA ALA A 286 5.35 2.09 -1.68
C ALA A 286 5.14 0.63 -1.19
N VAL A 287 5.93 -0.33 -1.69
CA VAL A 287 5.69 -1.78 -1.53
C VAL A 287 6.63 -2.42 -0.49
N ASN A 288 7.60 -1.65 0.03
CA ASN A 288 8.66 -2.18 0.90
C ASN A 288 8.18 -2.67 2.29
N THR A 289 6.92 -2.39 2.65
CA THR A 289 6.29 -2.88 3.88
C THR A 289 5.50 -4.17 3.66
N LEU A 290 5.31 -4.60 2.41
CA LEU A 290 4.60 -5.83 2.08
C LEU A 290 5.56 -7.02 2.23
N SER A 291 5.10 -8.05 2.95
CA SER A 291 5.83 -9.29 3.11
C SER A 291 5.02 -10.43 2.50
N ALA A 292 5.62 -11.14 1.54
CA ALA A 292 5.01 -12.32 0.93
C ALA A 292 4.94 -13.52 1.89
N SER A 293 5.68 -13.52 3.00
CA SER A 293 5.73 -14.64 3.93
C SER A 293 4.68 -14.59 5.04
N VAL A 294 3.90 -13.50 5.12
CA VAL A 294 2.85 -13.36 6.13
C VAL A 294 1.62 -14.13 5.66
N PHE A 295 1.22 -15.12 6.45
CA PHE A 295 -0.02 -15.84 6.26
C PHE A 295 -1.18 -15.04 6.86
N LEU A 296 -2.15 -14.67 6.02
CA LEU A 296 -3.34 -13.94 6.44
C LEU A 296 -4.44 -14.91 6.90
N PHE A 297 -5.21 -14.54 7.92
CA PHE A 297 -6.32 -15.39 8.39
C PHE A 297 -7.39 -15.56 7.30
N GLU A 298 -7.52 -14.56 6.43
CA GLU A 298 -8.41 -14.54 5.27
C GLU A 298 -8.08 -15.65 4.26
N GLU A 299 -6.85 -16.15 4.22
CA GLU A 299 -6.46 -17.26 3.35
C GLU A 299 -7.12 -18.59 3.77
N LEU A 300 -7.56 -18.70 5.03
CA LEU A 300 -8.32 -19.86 5.48
C LEU A 300 -9.66 -19.99 4.75
N TYR A 301 -10.23 -18.88 4.27
CA TYR A 301 -11.42 -18.92 3.43
C TYR A 301 -11.14 -19.58 2.08
N ILE A 302 -9.92 -19.47 1.53
CA ILE A 302 -9.54 -20.16 0.28
C ILE A 302 -9.59 -21.68 0.48
N LEU A 303 -9.08 -22.17 1.61
CA LEU A 303 -9.17 -23.58 1.98
C LEU A 303 -10.64 -24.01 2.16
N ALA A 304 -11.46 -23.21 2.84
CA ALA A 304 -12.88 -23.50 3.00
C ALA A 304 -13.62 -23.58 1.66
N TYR A 305 -13.37 -22.64 0.74
CA TYR A 305 -13.95 -22.65 -0.60
C TYR A 305 -13.51 -23.87 -1.42
N ALA A 306 -12.21 -24.22 -1.38
CA ALA A 306 -11.70 -25.38 -2.08
C ALA A 306 -12.31 -26.70 -1.57
N LEU A 307 -12.46 -26.85 -0.26
CA LEU A 307 -13.14 -28.00 0.34
C LEU A 307 -14.61 -28.04 -0.08
N GLY A 308 -15.30 -26.88 -0.08
CA GLY A 308 -16.68 -26.77 -0.57
C GLY A 308 -16.83 -27.24 -2.01
N VAL A 309 -15.91 -26.82 -2.90
CA VAL A 309 -15.87 -27.28 -4.30
C VAL A 309 -15.63 -28.79 -4.38
N GLY A 310 -14.75 -29.34 -3.54
CA GLY A 310 -14.49 -30.78 -3.48
C GLY A 310 -15.73 -31.59 -3.08
N VAL A 311 -16.48 -31.13 -2.08
CA VAL A 311 -17.76 -31.73 -1.70
C VAL A 311 -18.76 -31.68 -2.85
N LEU A 312 -18.93 -30.52 -3.48
CA LEU A 312 -19.89 -30.34 -4.58
C LEU A 312 -19.52 -31.21 -5.80
N ALA A 313 -18.23 -31.34 -6.12
CA ALA A 313 -17.76 -32.17 -7.20
C ALA A 313 -17.93 -33.67 -6.91
N ALA A 314 -17.72 -34.09 -5.65
CA ALA A 314 -17.75 -35.50 -5.26
C ALA A 314 -19.15 -36.02 -4.89
N ILE A 315 -20.13 -35.16 -4.59
CA ILE A 315 -21.43 -35.61 -4.06
C ILE A 315 -22.20 -36.52 -5.01
N VAL A 316 -22.20 -36.19 -6.31
CA VAL A 316 -22.89 -36.98 -7.34
C VAL A 316 -22.24 -38.36 -7.54
N PRO A 317 -20.92 -38.47 -7.79
CA PRO A 317 -20.28 -39.78 -7.89
C PRO A 317 -20.35 -40.55 -6.56
N ALA A 318 -20.21 -39.90 -5.40
CA ALA A 318 -20.35 -40.56 -4.10
C ALA A 318 -21.75 -41.15 -3.90
N PHE A 319 -22.80 -40.44 -4.31
CA PHE A 319 -24.17 -40.96 -4.28
C PHE A 319 -24.40 -42.11 -5.27
N ALA A 320 -23.74 -42.06 -6.43
CA ALA A 320 -23.74 -43.19 -7.37
C ALA A 320 -23.06 -44.43 -6.75
N ALA A 321 -21.96 -44.25 -6.01
CA ALA A 321 -21.25 -45.31 -5.29
C ALA A 321 -22.15 -45.95 -4.22
N TYR A 322 -22.87 -45.12 -3.45
CA TYR A 322 -23.82 -45.56 -2.43
C TYR A 322 -24.87 -46.53 -2.98
N ARG A 323 -25.33 -46.30 -4.22
CA ARG A 323 -26.34 -47.10 -4.91
C ARG A 323 -25.79 -48.27 -5.74
N THR A 324 -24.53 -48.64 -5.56
CA THR A 324 -23.95 -49.79 -6.29
C THR A 324 -24.66 -51.07 -5.87
N ASP A 325 -25.39 -51.68 -6.83
CA ASP A 325 -26.08 -52.95 -6.68
C ASP A 325 -25.11 -54.12 -6.88
N ILE A 326 -25.13 -55.05 -5.93
CA ILE A 326 -24.22 -56.20 -5.84
C ILE A 326 -24.65 -57.28 -6.85
N ALA A 327 -25.96 -57.51 -6.99
CA ALA A 327 -26.49 -58.65 -7.75
C ALA A 327 -26.39 -58.43 -9.27
N GLY A 328 -26.70 -57.23 -9.76
CA GLY A 328 -26.62 -56.91 -11.18
C GLY A 328 -25.20 -56.69 -11.74
N GLN A 329 -24.21 -56.44 -10.87
CA GLN A 329 -22.82 -56.20 -11.27
C GLN A 329 -22.02 -57.49 -11.41
N LEU A 330 -22.18 -58.44 -10.47
CA LEU A 330 -21.42 -59.70 -10.44
C LEU A 330 -21.93 -60.76 -11.43
N THR A 331 -23.12 -60.56 -12.00
CA THR A 331 -23.73 -61.46 -12.99
C THR A 331 -23.45 -61.07 -14.43
N ARG A 332 -22.84 -59.89 -14.67
CA ARG A 332 -22.51 -59.35 -15.99
C ARG A 332 -21.02 -59.48 -16.36
N SER A 333 -20.21 -60.13 -15.53
CA SER A 333 -18.79 -60.41 -15.77
C SER A 333 -18.57 -61.73 -16.50
#